data_AF-A0A7C5HKN2-F1
#
_entry.id   AF-A0A7C5HKN2-F1
#
_cell.length_a   1.000
_cell.length_b   1.000
_cell.length_c   1.000
_cell.angle_alpha   90.00
_cell.angle_beta   90.00
_cell.angle_gamma   90.00
#
_symmetry.space_group_name_H-M   'P 1'
#
loop_
_entity.id
_entity.type
_entity.pdbx_description
1 polymer ?
#
loop_
_entity_poly.entity_id
_entity_poly.type
_entity_poly.pdbx_seq_one_letter_code
_entity_poly.pdbx_strand_id
1 'polypeptide(L)'
;MMHVCHPNTYDETQMVFFNCHICVFCGEKKEKIGNDLDKILYVISAVGQDRPGLVHSVTQILSDLHINIVDIEARSVRGHFTMFLVVDLSASDKEYGDLLQALEPIRSNFNMGIRVEPYVEGRRKVEKRMMIFTLMGKDRPGIVASVSGMFSENSINIETIKMIARGEYIATEITIDTSDVPDIRSMRRMLYAFSEDSGLDVSLRDYNIFQKQKQVVLFDCDSTIIQGEIIDELAKVAGVGETVKEMTIKAMNGEMSYTEAVKKRVSLLKGLTVEQLEILSKGIHLTPGAEELIATLNRMGYKVGVISGGFSFFTDYLKKRLNLDYVFANELAVENGVVTGKIKGGIVDAKRKGEILQKIAETEGISVDQIVAVGDGANDRFMLENAGLAIAFSPKEILKEYSDGMITTDNLSGLRYFLG
;
A
#
# COMPACT_ATOMS: atom_id res chain seq x y z
N MET A 1 -11.14 -52.46 23.02
CA MET A 1 -12.08 -52.70 24.15
C MET A 1 -12.51 -51.34 24.66
N MET A 2 -13.79 -51.00 24.51
CA MET A 2 -14.39 -49.72 24.86
C MET A 2 -14.40 -49.49 26.37
N HIS A 3 -14.25 -48.22 26.77
CA HIS A 3 -14.53 -47.76 28.13
C HIS A 3 -15.92 -47.12 28.23
N VAL A 4 -16.51 -47.40 29.39
CA VAL A 4 -17.84 -47.10 29.92
C VAL A 4 -17.95 -45.63 30.37
N CYS A 5 -19.15 -45.03 30.28
CA CYS A 5 -19.90 -44.37 31.38
C CYS A 5 -20.89 -43.27 30.91
N HIS A 6 -22.17 -43.50 31.21
CA HIS A 6 -23.23 -42.50 31.47
C HIS A 6 -22.87 -41.60 32.69
N PRO A 7 -23.54 -40.45 33.03
CA PRO A 7 -25.00 -40.20 32.92
C PRO A 7 -25.53 -38.72 32.78
N ASN A 8 -26.82 -38.64 32.43
CA ASN A 8 -27.92 -37.74 32.85
C ASN A 8 -27.79 -36.24 33.27
N THR A 9 -28.70 -35.47 32.63
CA THR A 9 -29.65 -34.44 33.14
C THR A 9 -29.16 -33.11 33.72
N TYR A 10 -29.51 -31.98 33.09
CA TYR A 10 -29.94 -30.67 33.66
C TYR A 10 -30.58 -29.85 32.50
N ASP A 11 -31.88 -29.53 32.53
CA ASP A 11 -32.59 -28.40 33.17
C ASP A 11 -32.57 -27.11 32.32
N GLU A 12 -33.76 -26.70 31.88
CA GLU A 12 -34.04 -25.57 30.99
C GLU A 12 -34.26 -24.29 31.82
N THR A 13 -33.44 -23.25 31.66
CA THR A 13 -33.91 -21.84 31.55
C THR A 13 -32.78 -20.83 31.32
N GLN A 14 -33.02 -19.94 30.35
CA GLN A 14 -32.44 -18.60 30.15
C GLN A 14 -30.91 -18.43 30.02
N MET A 15 -30.43 -18.14 28.81
CA MET A 15 -29.58 -16.96 28.57
C MET A 15 -29.43 -16.65 27.07
N VAL A 16 -29.69 -15.40 26.73
CA VAL A 16 -29.43 -14.75 25.44
C VAL A 16 -27.92 -14.60 25.27
N PHE A 17 -27.33 -15.17 24.21
CA PHE A 17 -26.00 -14.76 23.74
C PHE A 17 -25.89 -14.78 22.21
N PHE A 18 -25.38 -13.66 21.69
CA PHE A 18 -24.80 -13.47 20.37
C PHE A 18 -23.81 -14.58 20.04
N ASN A 19 -23.88 -15.16 18.84
CA ASN A 19 -22.81 -16.01 18.31
C ASN A 19 -22.31 -15.47 16.97
N CYS A 20 -21.15 -14.79 17.04
CA CYS A 20 -20.23 -14.54 15.94
C CYS A 20 -18.92 -15.25 16.31
N HIS A 21 -18.63 -16.37 15.66
CA HIS A 21 -17.33 -16.79 15.11
C HIS A 21 -17.18 -18.32 14.98
N ILE A 22 -16.75 -18.70 13.77
CA ILE A 22 -15.74 -19.73 13.46
C ILE A 22 -16.07 -21.16 13.88
N CYS A 23 -16.35 -22.00 12.86
CA CYS A 23 -15.99 -23.41 12.91
C CYS A 23 -15.26 -23.78 11.61
N VAL A 24 -13.97 -24.09 11.77
CA VAL A 24 -13.05 -24.62 10.77
C VAL A 24 -12.90 -26.12 11.07
N PHE A 25 -12.86 -26.94 10.01
CA PHE A 25 -12.76 -28.41 9.98
C PHE A 25 -13.98 -29.23 10.43
N CYS A 26 -14.79 -29.65 9.46
CA CYS A 26 -15.19 -31.05 9.38
C CYS A 26 -15.17 -31.49 7.92
N GLY A 27 -14.39 -32.53 7.63
CA GLY A 27 -14.32 -33.17 6.31
C GLY A 27 -15.57 -34.00 6.05
N GLU A 28 -16.70 -33.33 5.84
CA GLU A 28 -17.91 -33.94 5.34
C GLU A 28 -17.98 -33.74 3.83
N LYS A 29 -18.14 -34.87 3.13
CA LYS A 29 -18.39 -34.95 1.70
C LYS A 29 -19.37 -33.85 1.31
N LYS A 30 -19.03 -33.05 0.29
CA LYS A 30 -19.99 -32.24 -0.44
C LYS A 30 -21.10 -33.18 -0.93
N GLU A 31 -22.18 -33.29 -0.18
CA GLU A 31 -23.45 -33.74 -0.72
C GLU A 31 -23.80 -32.72 -1.80
N LYS A 32 -23.76 -33.19 -3.06
CA LYS A 32 -24.29 -32.48 -4.21
C LYS A 32 -25.79 -32.26 -3.98
N ILE A 33 -26.14 -31.12 -3.41
CA ILE A 33 -27.53 -30.69 -3.31
C ILE A 33 -27.91 -30.11 -4.68
N GLY A 34 -28.70 -30.87 -5.44
CA GLY A 34 -29.65 -30.38 -6.45
C GLY A 34 -29.12 -30.19 -7.88
N ASN A 35 -29.51 -31.10 -8.78
CA ASN A 35 -29.62 -30.97 -10.26
C ASN A 35 -28.87 -29.81 -10.94
N ASP A 36 -27.55 -29.94 -11.17
CA ASP A 36 -26.94 -29.35 -12.36
C ASP A 36 -27.35 -30.25 -13.54
N LEU A 37 -28.51 -29.96 -14.14
CA LEU A 37 -28.74 -30.31 -15.54
C LEU A 37 -27.58 -29.71 -16.36
N ASP A 38 -27.03 -30.45 -17.31
CA ASP A 38 -25.90 -30.02 -18.16
C ASP A 38 -26.08 -28.57 -18.62
N LYS A 39 -25.37 -27.63 -17.97
CA LYS A 39 -25.47 -26.21 -18.32
C LYS A 39 -24.82 -26.02 -19.69
N ILE A 40 -25.58 -25.46 -20.61
CA ILE A 40 -25.10 -25.16 -21.96
C ILE A 40 -24.63 -23.70 -21.94
N LEU A 41 -23.39 -23.52 -21.51
CA LEU A 41 -22.80 -22.20 -21.28
C LEU A 41 -22.05 -21.70 -22.52
N TYR A 42 -22.27 -20.44 -22.86
CA TYR A 42 -21.53 -19.72 -23.91
C TYR A 42 -20.98 -18.40 -23.39
N VAL A 43 -19.86 -17.96 -23.95
CA VAL A 43 -19.30 -16.62 -23.75
C VAL A 43 -19.62 -15.75 -24.97
N ILE A 44 -20.22 -14.60 -24.74
CA ILE A 44 -20.40 -13.56 -25.75
C ILE A 44 -19.41 -12.44 -25.47
N SER A 45 -18.48 -12.19 -26.39
CA SER A 45 -17.55 -11.07 -26.38
C SER A 45 -17.97 -10.03 -27.42
N ALA A 46 -18.28 -8.82 -27.00
CA ALA A 46 -18.70 -7.73 -27.87
C ALA A 46 -17.72 -6.55 -27.74
N VAL A 47 -17.15 -6.10 -28.86
CA VAL A 47 -16.17 -4.99 -28.91
C VAL A 47 -16.56 -4.02 -30.02
N GLY A 48 -16.58 -2.72 -29.72
CA GLY A 48 -16.88 -1.70 -30.73
C GLY A 48 -16.81 -0.27 -30.20
N GLN A 49 -17.41 0.67 -30.93
CA GLN A 49 -17.55 2.04 -30.47
C GLN A 49 -18.69 2.16 -29.45
N ASP A 50 -18.44 2.91 -28.38
CA ASP A 50 -19.42 3.13 -27.33
C ASP A 50 -20.57 4.03 -27.79
N ARG A 51 -21.79 3.67 -27.38
CA ARG A 51 -22.98 4.49 -27.58
C ARG A 51 -24.11 4.10 -26.62
N PRO A 52 -25.01 5.03 -26.29
CA PRO A 52 -26.20 4.72 -25.50
C PRO A 52 -27.02 3.58 -26.12
N GLY A 53 -27.58 2.72 -25.26
CA GLY A 53 -28.47 1.62 -25.66
C GLY A 53 -27.77 0.33 -26.09
N LEU A 54 -26.43 0.27 -26.13
CA LEU A 54 -25.70 -0.94 -26.50
C LEU A 54 -25.99 -2.14 -25.60
N VAL A 55 -25.84 -1.95 -24.29
CA VAL A 55 -26.10 -3.00 -23.29
C VAL A 55 -27.54 -3.49 -23.44
N HIS A 56 -28.51 -2.57 -23.48
CA HIS A 56 -29.92 -2.91 -23.66
C HIS A 56 -30.16 -3.68 -24.96
N SER A 57 -29.59 -3.25 -26.08
CA SER A 57 -29.83 -3.90 -27.39
C SER A 57 -29.35 -5.36 -27.39
N VAL A 58 -28.22 -5.65 -26.73
CA VAL A 58 -27.71 -7.02 -26.59
C VAL A 58 -28.51 -7.82 -25.57
N THR A 59 -28.76 -7.26 -24.38
CA THR A 59 -29.47 -8.00 -23.32
C THR A 59 -30.94 -8.21 -23.63
N GLN A 60 -31.58 -7.32 -24.41
CA GLN A 60 -32.95 -7.50 -24.89
C GLN A 60 -33.05 -8.72 -25.81
N ILE A 61 -32.11 -8.92 -26.73
CA ILE A 61 -32.08 -10.10 -27.59
C ILE A 61 -31.98 -11.38 -26.74
N LEU A 62 -31.10 -11.40 -25.74
CA LEU A 62 -30.97 -12.56 -24.85
C LEU A 62 -32.26 -12.83 -24.08
N SER A 63 -32.91 -11.76 -23.59
CA SER A 63 -34.20 -11.85 -22.91
C SER A 63 -35.30 -12.41 -23.82
N ASP A 64 -35.39 -11.93 -25.07
CA ASP A 64 -36.40 -12.37 -26.05
C ASP A 64 -36.21 -13.86 -26.41
N LEU A 65 -34.96 -14.34 -26.39
CA LEU A 65 -34.61 -15.74 -26.60
C LEU A 65 -34.69 -16.60 -25.33
N HIS A 66 -35.11 -16.03 -24.19
CA HIS A 66 -35.18 -16.72 -22.90
C HIS A 66 -33.82 -17.31 -22.46
N ILE A 67 -32.73 -16.62 -22.81
CA ILE A 67 -31.37 -16.98 -22.44
C ILE A 67 -30.98 -16.25 -21.17
N ASN A 68 -30.56 -16.99 -20.14
CA ASN A 68 -30.17 -16.40 -18.87
C ASN A 68 -28.73 -15.85 -18.93
N ILE A 69 -28.46 -14.77 -18.19
CA ILE A 69 -27.11 -14.23 -18.03
C ILE A 69 -26.56 -14.72 -16.68
N VAL A 70 -25.46 -15.45 -16.73
CA VAL A 70 -24.76 -16.01 -15.56
C VAL A 70 -23.74 -15.02 -15.01
N ASP A 71 -23.01 -14.34 -15.90
CA ASP A 71 -22.00 -13.35 -15.55
C ASP A 71 -21.95 -12.25 -16.62
N ILE A 72 -21.58 -11.03 -16.22
CA ILE A 72 -21.46 -9.89 -17.12
C ILE A 72 -20.35 -8.94 -16.65
N GLU A 73 -19.44 -8.60 -17.57
CA GLU A 73 -18.49 -7.51 -17.39
C GLU A 73 -18.56 -6.58 -18.61
N ALA A 74 -18.80 -5.29 -18.38
CA ALA A 74 -18.82 -4.28 -19.43
C ALA A 74 -17.97 -3.07 -19.03
N ARG A 75 -17.18 -2.56 -19.98
CA ARG A 75 -16.35 -1.37 -19.78
C ARG A 75 -16.43 -0.46 -21.01
N SER A 76 -16.57 0.84 -20.76
CA SER A 76 -16.35 1.89 -21.77
C SER A 76 -15.08 2.65 -21.42
N VAL A 77 -14.13 2.68 -22.37
CA VAL A 77 -12.84 3.34 -22.21
C VAL A 77 -12.57 4.18 -23.45
N ARG A 78 -12.52 5.51 -23.29
CA ARG A 78 -12.20 6.47 -24.36
C ARG A 78 -13.06 6.27 -25.62
N GLY A 79 -14.36 6.09 -25.45
CA GLY A 79 -15.31 5.89 -26.56
C GLY A 79 -15.27 4.51 -27.20
N HIS A 80 -14.52 3.56 -26.65
CA HIS A 80 -14.54 2.15 -27.03
C HIS A 80 -15.25 1.35 -25.96
N PHE A 81 -16.13 0.46 -26.38
CA PHE A 81 -16.93 -0.40 -25.50
C PHE A 81 -16.53 -1.85 -25.68
N THR A 82 -16.35 -2.54 -24.55
CA THR A 82 -16.14 -3.99 -24.49
C THR A 82 -17.12 -4.60 -23.50
N MET A 83 -17.74 -5.72 -23.86
CA MET A 83 -18.63 -6.47 -22.98
C MET A 83 -18.38 -7.96 -23.12
N PHE A 84 -18.31 -8.63 -21.98
CA PHE A 84 -18.24 -10.07 -21.84
C PHE A 84 -19.46 -10.55 -21.09
N LEU A 85 -20.14 -11.56 -21.62
CA LEU A 85 -21.30 -12.20 -21.00
C LEU A 85 -21.04 -13.70 -20.95
N VAL A 86 -21.29 -14.33 -19.80
CA VAL A 86 -21.50 -15.77 -19.72
C VAL A 86 -23.00 -15.99 -19.72
N VAL A 87 -23.50 -16.76 -20.69
CA VAL A 87 -24.93 -17.00 -20.87
C VAL A 87 -25.24 -18.48 -20.78
N ASP A 88 -26.43 -18.80 -20.28
CA ASP A 88 -26.94 -20.16 -20.10
C ASP A 88 -28.14 -20.37 -21.02
N LEU A 89 -27.97 -21.30 -21.97
CA LEU A 89 -28.99 -21.68 -22.94
C LEU A 89 -29.86 -22.85 -22.46
N SER A 90 -29.57 -23.46 -21.30
CA SER A 90 -30.28 -24.68 -20.85
C SER A 90 -31.79 -24.50 -20.66
N ALA A 91 -32.26 -23.27 -20.46
CA ALA A 91 -33.68 -22.94 -20.34
C ALA A 91 -34.32 -22.45 -21.66
N SER A 92 -33.54 -22.34 -22.73
CA SER A 92 -33.97 -21.84 -24.05
C SER A 92 -34.21 -23.00 -25.02
N ASP A 93 -35.11 -22.80 -25.99
CA ASP A 93 -35.30 -23.72 -27.12
C ASP A 93 -34.29 -23.48 -28.27
N LYS A 94 -33.33 -22.58 -28.05
CA LYS A 94 -32.38 -22.09 -29.06
C LYS A 94 -31.04 -22.81 -29.01
N GLU A 95 -30.44 -22.95 -30.18
CA GLU A 95 -29.09 -23.47 -30.35
C GLU A 95 -28.08 -22.35 -30.63
N TYR A 96 -26.80 -22.69 -30.66
CA TYR A 96 -25.71 -21.77 -30.97
C TYR A 96 -25.92 -20.95 -32.25
N GLY A 97 -26.48 -21.57 -33.29
CA GLY A 97 -26.76 -20.90 -34.57
C GLY A 97 -27.80 -19.78 -34.45
N ASP A 98 -28.84 -20.00 -33.66
CA ASP A 98 -29.91 -19.01 -33.44
C ASP A 98 -29.39 -17.79 -32.68
N LEU A 99 -28.56 -18.03 -31.66
CA LEU A 99 -27.91 -16.97 -30.89
C LEU A 99 -27.01 -16.10 -31.80
N LEU A 100 -26.22 -16.71 -32.68
CA LEU A 100 -25.40 -15.97 -33.65
C LEU A 100 -26.26 -15.13 -34.59
N GLN A 101 -27.33 -15.71 -35.13
CA GLN A 101 -28.21 -15.02 -36.06
C GLN A 101 -28.91 -13.83 -35.38
N ALA A 102 -29.39 -14.01 -34.15
CA ALA A 102 -30.07 -12.96 -33.41
C ALA A 102 -29.17 -11.79 -33.04
N LEU A 103 -27.85 -12.01 -32.88
CA LEU A 103 -26.87 -10.97 -32.59
C LEU A 103 -26.35 -10.24 -33.85
N GLU A 104 -26.64 -10.72 -35.05
CA GLU A 104 -26.18 -10.13 -36.32
C GLU A 104 -26.67 -8.68 -36.56
N PRO A 105 -27.92 -8.30 -36.21
CA PRO A 105 -28.35 -6.91 -36.25
C PRO A 105 -27.51 -6.01 -35.35
N ILE A 106 -27.02 -6.53 -34.22
CA ILE A 106 -26.11 -5.78 -33.36
C ILE A 106 -24.77 -5.61 -34.04
N ARG A 107 -24.21 -6.63 -34.70
CA ARG A 107 -22.95 -6.46 -35.47
C ARG A 107 -23.07 -5.35 -36.51
N SER A 108 -24.15 -5.36 -37.27
CA SER A 108 -24.37 -4.44 -38.39
C SER A 108 -24.71 -3.02 -37.94
N ASN A 109 -25.74 -2.86 -37.09
CA ASN A 109 -26.17 -1.54 -36.59
C ASN A 109 -25.13 -0.94 -35.64
N PHE A 110 -24.50 -1.83 -34.86
CA PHE A 110 -23.42 -1.66 -33.89
C PHE A 110 -22.05 -1.25 -34.43
N ASN A 111 -21.76 -1.65 -35.67
CA ASN A 111 -20.40 -1.90 -36.13
C ASN A 111 -19.55 -2.58 -35.03
N MET A 112 -20.13 -3.60 -34.39
CA MET A 112 -19.52 -4.31 -33.26
C MET A 112 -18.97 -5.65 -33.71
N GLY A 113 -17.74 -5.94 -33.32
CA GLY A 113 -17.20 -7.29 -33.35
C GLY A 113 -17.84 -8.10 -32.22
N ILE A 114 -18.72 -9.05 -32.57
CA ILE A 114 -19.30 -9.99 -31.60
C ILE A 114 -18.74 -11.38 -31.86
N ARG A 115 -18.22 -12.05 -30.85
CA ARG A 115 -17.76 -13.43 -30.88
C ARG A 115 -18.55 -14.24 -29.84
N VAL A 116 -19.01 -15.42 -30.23
CA VAL A 116 -19.68 -16.37 -29.33
C VAL A 116 -18.87 -17.66 -29.34
N GLU A 117 -18.57 -18.21 -28.17
CA GLU A 117 -17.83 -19.47 -28.04
C GLU A 117 -18.33 -20.29 -26.83
N PRO A 118 -18.27 -21.63 -26.87
CA PRO A 118 -18.63 -22.45 -25.72
C PRO A 118 -17.78 -22.07 -24.49
N TYR A 119 -18.42 -21.95 -23.33
CA TYR A 119 -17.73 -21.73 -22.07
C TYR A 119 -17.15 -23.04 -21.55
N VAL A 120 -15.88 -23.04 -21.17
CA VAL A 120 -15.20 -24.20 -20.58
C VAL A 120 -14.90 -23.89 -19.13
N GLU A 121 -15.51 -24.65 -18.21
CA GLU A 121 -15.24 -24.56 -16.78
C GLU A 121 -13.77 -24.85 -16.48
N GLY A 122 -13.17 -24.10 -15.53
CA GLY A 122 -11.79 -24.33 -15.06
C GLY A 122 -10.73 -23.35 -15.56
N ARG A 123 -11.04 -22.37 -16.40
CA ARG A 123 -10.08 -21.30 -16.77
C ARG A 123 -9.78 -20.32 -15.64
N ARG A 124 -10.61 -20.27 -14.58
CA ARG A 124 -10.47 -19.34 -13.45
C ARG A 124 -9.92 -20.09 -12.23
N LYS A 125 -8.76 -19.67 -11.71
CA LYS A 125 -8.31 -20.09 -10.38
C LYS A 125 -9.31 -19.64 -9.33
N VAL A 126 -9.74 -20.56 -8.47
CA VAL A 126 -10.78 -20.31 -7.46
C VAL A 126 -10.27 -19.42 -6.33
N GLU A 127 -8.98 -19.49 -6.01
CA GLU A 127 -8.33 -18.65 -5.00
C GLU A 127 -7.25 -17.80 -5.66
N LYS A 128 -7.60 -16.56 -6.02
CA LYS A 128 -6.62 -15.57 -6.49
C LYS A 128 -6.05 -14.79 -5.33
N ARG A 129 -4.73 -14.66 -5.26
CA ARG A 129 -4.05 -13.68 -4.40
C ARG A 129 -3.82 -12.40 -5.21
N MET A 130 -4.76 -11.48 -5.11
CA MET A 130 -4.72 -10.22 -5.85
C MET A 130 -3.88 -9.18 -5.09
N MET A 131 -3.04 -8.44 -5.81
CA MET A 131 -2.26 -7.33 -5.27
C MET A 131 -2.34 -6.12 -6.20
N ILE A 132 -2.16 -4.93 -5.63
CA ILE A 132 -2.05 -3.66 -6.34
C ILE A 132 -0.57 -3.28 -6.40
N PHE A 133 0.00 -3.32 -7.59
CA PHE A 133 1.31 -2.78 -7.89
C PHE A 133 1.16 -1.36 -8.43
N THR A 134 1.82 -0.39 -7.82
CA THR A 134 1.87 0.98 -8.34
C THR A 134 3.28 1.31 -8.78
N LEU A 135 3.43 1.83 -9.99
CA LEU A 135 4.70 2.36 -10.50
C LEU A 135 4.59 3.86 -10.77
N MET A 136 5.65 4.60 -10.48
CA MET A 136 5.74 6.03 -10.74
C MET A 136 7.12 6.37 -11.30
N GLY A 137 7.18 7.30 -12.25
CA GLY A 137 8.45 7.86 -12.70
C GLY A 137 8.31 8.74 -13.92
N LYS A 138 9.44 9.16 -14.48
CA LYS A 138 9.45 9.92 -15.74
C LYS A 138 9.03 9.03 -16.89
N ASP A 139 8.12 9.52 -17.72
CA ASP A 139 7.62 8.75 -18.87
C ASP A 139 8.74 8.50 -19.88
N ARG A 140 8.82 7.25 -20.36
CA ARG A 140 9.72 6.84 -21.43
C ARG A 140 9.22 5.56 -22.11
N PRO A 141 9.55 5.35 -23.39
CA PRO A 141 9.25 4.11 -24.07
C PRO A 141 9.80 2.89 -23.32
N GLY A 142 9.01 1.82 -23.29
CA GLY A 142 9.44 0.54 -22.71
C GLY A 142 9.01 0.28 -21.27
N ILE A 143 8.52 1.28 -20.50
CA ILE A 143 8.11 1.08 -19.09
C ILE A 143 7.12 -0.09 -18.94
N VAL A 144 6.02 -0.07 -19.70
CA VAL A 144 4.99 -1.12 -19.64
C VAL A 144 5.56 -2.48 -20.09
N ALA A 145 6.39 -2.50 -21.13
CA ALA A 145 7.02 -3.73 -21.61
C ALA A 145 7.94 -4.34 -20.55
N SER A 146 8.79 -3.53 -19.92
CA SER A 146 9.72 -3.96 -18.85
C SER A 146 8.99 -4.51 -17.64
N VAL A 147 7.97 -3.80 -17.12
CA VAL A 147 7.21 -4.29 -15.96
C VAL A 147 6.39 -5.54 -16.30
N SER A 148 5.78 -5.60 -17.48
CA SER A 148 5.02 -6.78 -17.91
C SER A 148 5.93 -7.99 -18.16
N GLY A 149 7.14 -7.78 -18.67
CA GLY A 149 8.14 -8.83 -18.87
C GLY A 149 8.59 -9.42 -17.54
N MET A 150 8.93 -8.57 -16.58
CA MET A 150 9.27 -8.97 -15.21
C MET A 150 8.15 -9.78 -14.55
N PHE A 151 6.89 -9.37 -14.68
CA PHE A 151 5.76 -10.17 -14.18
C PHE A 151 5.62 -11.51 -14.90
N SER A 152 5.74 -11.53 -16.23
CA SER A 152 5.67 -12.76 -17.02
C SER A 152 6.76 -13.76 -16.65
N GLU A 153 8.01 -13.32 -16.47
CA GLU A 153 9.13 -14.17 -16.07
C GLU A 153 8.93 -14.82 -14.70
N ASN A 154 8.12 -14.19 -13.84
CA ASN A 154 7.83 -14.65 -12.50
C ASN A 154 6.42 -15.28 -12.36
N SER A 155 5.77 -15.62 -13.48
CA SER A 155 4.43 -16.24 -13.50
C SER A 155 3.36 -15.42 -12.78
N ILE A 156 3.47 -14.10 -12.83
CA ILE A 156 2.50 -13.15 -12.29
C ILE A 156 1.58 -12.71 -13.43
N ASN A 157 0.28 -12.97 -13.29
CA ASN A 157 -0.70 -12.50 -14.27
C ASN A 157 -1.08 -11.04 -14.00
N ILE A 158 -1.25 -10.26 -15.07
CA ILE A 158 -1.81 -8.92 -14.97
C ILE A 158 -3.32 -9.00 -15.20
N GLU A 159 -4.07 -8.49 -14.24
CA GLU A 159 -5.54 -8.52 -14.27
C GLU A 159 -6.09 -7.21 -14.84
N THR A 160 -5.54 -6.08 -14.41
CA THR A 160 -5.87 -4.77 -14.97
C THR A 160 -4.69 -3.81 -14.91
N ILE A 161 -4.58 -2.90 -15.88
CA ILE A 161 -3.64 -1.78 -15.88
C ILE A 161 -4.44 -0.48 -16.01
N LYS A 162 -4.15 0.50 -15.16
CA LYS A 162 -4.77 1.82 -15.19
C LYS A 162 -3.73 2.91 -14.98
N MET A 163 -3.72 3.91 -15.85
CA MET A 163 -2.97 5.14 -15.63
C MET A 163 -3.72 6.00 -14.61
N ILE A 164 -3.07 6.36 -13.50
CA ILE A 164 -3.66 7.17 -12.42
C ILE A 164 -3.19 8.62 -12.43
N ALA A 165 -2.01 8.91 -12.98
CA ALA A 165 -1.53 10.28 -13.15
C ALA A 165 -0.72 10.44 -14.45
N ARG A 166 -0.79 11.65 -15.03
CA ARG A 166 -0.03 12.04 -16.22
C ARG A 166 0.44 13.49 -16.08
N GLY A 167 1.71 13.73 -16.35
CA GLY A 167 2.33 15.06 -16.24
C GLY A 167 3.85 14.91 -16.36
N GLU A 168 4.58 15.63 -15.50
CA GLU A 168 6.04 15.46 -15.37
C GLU A 168 6.41 14.01 -14.96
N TYR A 169 5.59 13.41 -14.11
CA TYR A 169 5.66 12.01 -13.73
C TYR A 169 4.38 11.29 -14.18
N ILE A 170 4.53 10.06 -14.65
CA ILE A 170 3.42 9.14 -14.82
C ILE A 170 3.29 8.29 -13.56
N ALA A 171 2.06 7.90 -13.24
CA ALA A 171 1.81 6.88 -12.25
C ALA A 171 0.79 5.87 -12.81
N THR A 172 1.12 4.58 -12.70
CA THR A 172 0.28 3.48 -13.20
C THR A 172 0.00 2.53 -12.06
N GLU A 173 -1.28 2.19 -11.91
CA GLU A 173 -1.75 1.12 -11.03
C GLU A 173 -1.97 -0.15 -11.85
N ILE A 174 -1.41 -1.25 -11.40
CA ILE A 174 -1.52 -2.56 -12.02
C ILE A 174 -2.04 -3.54 -10.97
N THR A 175 -3.22 -4.09 -11.20
CA THR A 175 -3.72 -5.20 -10.39
C THR A 175 -3.16 -6.50 -10.93
N ILE A 176 -2.51 -7.27 -10.08
CA ILE A 176 -1.79 -8.50 -10.43
C ILE A 176 -2.28 -9.68 -9.60
N ASP A 177 -2.24 -10.87 -10.17
CA ASP A 177 -2.46 -12.14 -9.49
C ASP A 177 -1.11 -12.77 -9.13
N THR A 178 -0.84 -12.88 -7.83
CA THR A 178 0.39 -13.43 -7.26
C THR A 178 0.20 -14.82 -6.66
N SER A 179 -0.86 -15.55 -7.06
CA SER A 179 -1.16 -16.88 -6.52
C SER A 179 -0.06 -17.91 -6.73
N ASP A 180 0.71 -17.79 -7.82
CA ASP A 180 1.84 -18.68 -8.13
C ASP A 180 3.16 -18.20 -7.51
N VAL A 181 3.15 -17.06 -6.83
CA VAL A 181 4.34 -16.52 -6.16
C VAL A 181 4.46 -17.15 -4.78
N PRO A 182 5.51 -17.95 -4.50
CA PRO A 182 5.63 -18.69 -3.25
C PRO A 182 5.91 -17.76 -2.06
N ASP A 183 6.67 -16.68 -2.27
CA ASP A 183 7.11 -15.76 -1.23
C ASP A 183 7.01 -14.30 -1.69
N ILE A 184 6.13 -13.54 -1.05
CA ILE A 184 5.95 -12.11 -1.30
C ILE A 184 7.21 -11.30 -0.97
N ARG A 185 8.04 -11.75 -0.02
CA ARG A 185 9.29 -11.06 0.30
C ARG A 185 10.27 -11.12 -0.86
N SER A 186 10.41 -12.30 -1.48
CA SER A 186 11.22 -12.46 -2.69
C SER A 186 10.71 -11.60 -3.83
N MET A 187 9.38 -11.47 -3.97
CA MET A 187 8.78 -10.54 -4.93
C MET A 187 9.13 -9.09 -4.65
N ARG A 188 9.02 -8.62 -3.40
CA ARG A 188 9.42 -7.25 -3.02
C ARG A 188 10.89 -6.97 -3.34
N ARG A 189 11.81 -7.90 -3.05
CA ARG A 189 13.22 -7.76 -3.41
C ARG A 189 13.42 -7.60 -4.92
N MET A 190 12.72 -8.41 -5.72
CA MET A 190 12.74 -8.30 -7.19
C MET A 190 12.18 -6.95 -7.66
N LEU A 191 11.09 -6.46 -7.07
CA LEU A 191 10.53 -5.14 -7.39
C LEU A 191 11.49 -3.99 -7.04
N TYR A 192 12.23 -4.09 -5.94
CA TYR A 192 13.20 -3.08 -5.56
C TYR A 192 14.43 -3.09 -6.46
N ALA A 193 14.95 -4.26 -6.83
CA ALA A 193 16.00 -4.34 -7.84
C ALA A 193 15.54 -3.70 -9.17
N PHE A 194 14.30 -4.00 -9.61
CA PHE A 194 13.71 -3.36 -10.77
C PHE A 194 13.59 -1.83 -10.61
N SER A 195 13.16 -1.35 -9.45
CA SER A 195 13.03 0.07 -9.13
C SER A 195 14.37 0.79 -9.26
N GLU A 196 15.44 0.21 -8.72
CA GLU A 196 16.79 0.77 -8.79
C GLU A 196 17.35 0.76 -10.22
N ASP A 197 17.22 -0.36 -10.93
CA ASP A 197 17.72 -0.51 -12.31
C ASP A 197 16.97 0.41 -13.29
N SER A 198 15.68 0.61 -13.07
CA SER A 198 14.84 1.44 -13.94
C SER A 198 14.79 2.91 -13.51
N GLY A 199 15.10 3.24 -12.25
CA GLY A 199 14.84 4.56 -11.67
C GLY A 199 13.35 4.90 -11.61
N LEU A 200 12.49 3.89 -11.46
CA LEU A 200 11.06 4.05 -11.23
C LEU A 200 10.75 3.73 -9.77
N ASP A 201 9.88 4.52 -9.16
CA ASP A 201 9.40 4.28 -7.80
C ASP A 201 8.26 3.26 -7.84
N VAL A 202 8.22 2.35 -6.86
CA VAL A 202 7.28 1.23 -6.87
C VAL A 202 6.65 0.98 -5.51
N SER A 203 5.41 0.50 -5.48
CA SER A 203 4.79 -0.08 -4.29
C SER A 203 3.96 -1.29 -4.62
N LEU A 204 3.83 -2.20 -3.66
CA LEU A 204 3.04 -3.41 -3.73
C LEU A 204 2.16 -3.51 -2.49
N ARG A 205 0.84 -3.52 -2.69
CA ARG A 205 -0.16 -3.57 -1.62
C ARG A 205 -1.11 -4.73 -1.85
N ASP A 206 -1.66 -5.30 -0.78
CA ASP A 206 -2.73 -6.29 -0.91
C ASP A 206 -3.98 -5.68 -1.55
N TYR A 207 -4.58 -6.38 -2.50
CA TYR A 207 -5.90 -6.04 -3.02
C TYR A 207 -6.96 -6.59 -2.05
N ASN A 208 -7.22 -5.84 -0.98
CA ASN A 208 -8.28 -6.18 -0.04
C ASN A 208 -9.46 -5.21 -0.19
N ILE A 209 -10.60 -5.73 -0.66
CA ILE A 209 -11.83 -4.94 -0.82
C ILE A 209 -12.39 -4.40 0.51
N PHE A 210 -11.97 -4.98 1.64
CA PHE A 210 -12.30 -4.52 2.99
C PHE A 210 -11.19 -3.67 3.62
N GLN A 211 -10.17 -3.29 2.84
CA GLN A 211 -9.08 -2.47 3.37
C GLN A 211 -9.65 -1.14 3.87
N LYS A 212 -9.40 -0.87 5.14
CA LYS A 212 -9.82 0.39 5.74
C LYS A 212 -9.04 1.53 5.09
N GLN A 213 -9.73 2.64 4.85
CA GLN A 213 -9.09 3.85 4.38
C GLN A 213 -7.99 4.27 5.37
N LYS A 214 -6.83 4.64 4.83
CA LYS A 214 -5.72 5.19 5.60
C LYS A 214 -6.15 6.54 6.20
N GLN A 215 -5.78 6.79 7.45
CA GLN A 215 -6.21 7.97 8.21
C GLN A 215 -5.05 8.74 8.84
N VAL A 216 -3.93 8.07 9.12
CA VAL A 216 -2.74 8.70 9.73
C VAL A 216 -1.53 8.45 8.84
N VAL A 217 -0.70 9.47 8.63
CA VAL A 217 0.60 9.35 7.99
C VAL A 217 1.68 9.81 8.96
N LEU A 218 2.61 8.91 9.28
CA LEU A 218 3.72 9.12 10.19
C LEU A 218 5.03 9.12 9.40
N PHE A 219 5.84 10.15 9.59
CA PHE A 219 7.11 10.31 8.91
C PHE A 219 8.28 10.27 9.90
N ASP A 220 9.42 9.76 9.48
CA ASP A 220 10.68 10.21 10.05
C ASP A 220 10.95 11.69 9.70
N CYS A 221 11.84 12.33 10.45
CA CYS A 221 12.24 13.71 10.22
C CYS A 221 13.48 13.79 9.33
N ASP A 222 14.64 13.42 9.88
CA ASP A 222 15.95 13.50 9.24
C ASP A 222 15.97 12.63 7.98
N SER A 223 16.58 13.11 6.90
CA SER A 223 16.62 12.43 5.59
C SER A 223 15.27 12.00 4.99
N THR A 224 14.14 12.46 5.54
CA THR A 224 12.78 12.14 5.08
C THR A 224 11.95 13.41 4.86
N ILE A 225 11.53 14.09 5.93
CA ILE A 225 10.79 15.37 5.84
C ILE A 225 11.75 16.54 5.57
N ILE A 226 12.96 16.44 6.11
CA ILE A 226 14.02 17.42 5.93
C ILE A 226 15.23 16.79 5.23
N GLN A 227 16.04 17.63 4.61
CA GLN A 227 17.27 17.20 3.98
C GLN A 227 18.40 17.07 5.01
N GLY A 228 19.08 15.93 5.01
CA GLY A 228 20.21 15.65 5.89
C GLY A 228 19.82 15.39 7.34
N GLU A 229 20.83 15.47 8.21
CA GLU A 229 20.75 15.10 9.63
C GLU A 229 20.95 16.35 10.51
N ILE A 230 19.97 16.68 11.35
CA ILE A 230 20.04 17.84 12.25
C ILE A 230 21.26 17.77 13.18
N ILE A 231 21.61 16.57 13.66
CA ILE A 231 22.73 16.41 14.59
C ILE A 231 24.08 16.78 13.95
N ASP A 232 24.22 16.58 12.64
CA ASP A 232 25.43 16.93 11.90
C ASP A 232 25.53 18.45 11.71
N GLU A 233 24.40 19.12 11.44
CA GLU A 233 24.36 20.59 11.37
C GLU A 233 24.66 21.23 12.74
N LEU A 234 24.15 20.65 13.83
CA LEU A 234 24.51 21.07 15.19
C LEU A 234 26.00 20.88 15.47
N ALA A 235 26.56 19.76 15.05
CA ALA A 235 27.98 19.46 15.24
C ALA A 235 28.88 20.44 14.48
N LYS A 236 28.49 20.88 13.28
CA LYS A 236 29.18 21.93 12.53
C LYS A 236 29.19 23.25 13.29
N VAL A 237 28.03 23.67 13.81
CA VAL A 237 27.93 24.91 14.62
C VAL A 237 28.75 24.82 15.91
N ALA A 238 28.83 23.63 16.51
CA ALA A 238 29.65 23.37 17.70
C ALA A 238 31.15 23.18 17.41
N GLY A 239 31.57 23.16 16.14
CA GLY A 239 32.98 22.93 15.75
C GLY A 239 33.46 21.48 15.94
N VAL A 240 32.55 20.51 16.06
CA VAL A 240 32.83 19.09 16.34
C VAL A 240 32.30 18.16 15.23
N GLY A 241 32.02 18.71 14.04
CA GLY A 241 31.42 17.99 12.91
C GLY A 241 32.15 16.70 12.52
N GLU A 242 33.47 16.75 12.35
CA GLU A 242 34.28 15.58 11.99
C GLU A 242 34.20 14.47 13.04
N THR A 243 34.27 14.84 14.33
CA THR A 243 34.17 13.87 15.43
C THR A 243 32.80 13.19 15.48
N VAL A 244 31.72 13.94 15.24
CA VAL A 244 30.36 13.38 15.20
C VAL A 244 30.21 12.45 14.01
N LYS A 245 30.72 12.83 12.84
CA LYS A 245 30.69 12.00 11.63
C LYS A 245 31.43 10.67 11.82
N GLU A 246 32.63 10.68 12.39
CA GLU A 246 33.38 9.45 12.72
C GLU A 246 32.59 8.54 13.68
N MET A 247 31.92 9.10 14.68
CA MET A 247 31.08 8.33 15.60
C MET A 247 29.85 7.73 14.91
N THR A 248 29.21 8.48 14.00
CA THR A 248 28.07 7.99 13.21
C THR A 248 28.48 6.79 12.36
N ILE A 249 29.64 6.84 11.71
CA ILE A 249 30.17 5.70 10.91
C ILE A 249 30.37 4.46 11.79
N LYS A 250 31.00 4.61 12.97
CA LYS A 250 31.21 3.50 13.91
C LYS A 250 29.89 2.90 14.41
N ALA A 251 28.90 3.74 14.69
CA ALA A 251 27.57 3.28 15.10
C ALA A 251 26.87 2.51 13.98
N MET A 252 26.96 2.98 12.74
CA MET A 252 26.40 2.30 11.57
C MET A 252 27.09 0.97 11.27
N ASN A 253 28.39 0.83 11.60
CA ASN A 253 29.14 -0.43 11.51
C ASN A 253 28.83 -1.43 12.64
N GLY A 254 27.95 -1.07 13.59
CA GLY A 254 27.61 -1.93 14.72
C GLY A 254 28.67 -1.96 15.83
N GLU A 255 29.68 -1.09 15.79
CA GLU A 255 30.72 -0.98 16.81
C GLU A 255 30.20 -0.32 18.11
N MET A 256 29.00 0.26 18.09
CA MET A 256 28.37 0.95 19.21
C MET A 256 26.84 0.84 19.12
N SER A 257 26.16 0.73 20.27
CA SER A 257 24.70 0.78 20.28
C SER A 257 24.18 2.17 19.86
N TYR A 258 23.01 2.23 19.23
CA TYR A 258 22.38 3.48 18.81
C TYR A 258 22.26 4.48 19.98
N THR A 259 21.79 4.02 21.13
CA THR A 259 21.57 4.83 22.33
C THR A 259 22.88 5.43 22.87
N GLU A 260 23.96 4.66 22.86
CA GLU A 260 25.29 5.17 23.25
C GLU A 260 25.83 6.17 22.24
N ALA A 261 25.67 5.91 20.94
CA ALA A 261 26.10 6.79 19.87
C ALA A 261 25.38 8.14 19.93
N VAL A 262 24.06 8.14 20.14
CA VAL A 262 23.27 9.37 20.33
C VAL A 262 23.75 10.14 21.57
N LYS A 263 23.91 9.48 22.72
CA LYS A 263 24.38 10.15 23.96
C LYS A 263 25.76 10.78 23.79
N LYS A 264 26.70 10.07 23.16
CA LYS A 264 28.05 10.59 22.91
C LYS A 264 28.03 11.78 21.96
N ARG A 265 27.32 11.69 20.83
CA ARG A 265 27.19 12.82 19.88
C ARG A 265 26.56 14.04 20.56
N VAL A 266 25.50 13.85 21.35
CA VAL A 266 24.87 14.95 22.11
C VAL A 266 25.81 15.56 23.15
N SER A 267 26.67 14.77 23.80
CA SER A 267 27.64 15.30 24.76
C SER A 267 28.62 16.31 24.15
N LEU A 268 28.94 16.15 22.86
CA LEU A 268 29.81 17.06 22.11
C LEU A 268 29.12 18.40 21.76
N LEU A 269 27.80 18.46 21.85
CA LEU A 269 27.01 19.67 21.59
C LEU A 269 26.90 20.59 22.82
N LYS A 270 27.55 20.22 23.93
CA LYS A 270 27.57 21.04 25.15
C LYS A 270 28.14 22.42 24.86
N GLY A 271 27.41 23.45 25.26
CA GLY A 271 27.83 24.85 25.06
C GLY A 271 27.09 25.56 23.92
N LEU A 272 26.36 24.84 23.06
CA LEU A 272 25.46 25.48 22.10
C LEU A 272 24.37 26.29 22.82
N THR A 273 24.13 27.50 22.35
CA THR A 273 23.09 28.39 22.89
C THR A 273 21.74 28.11 22.23
N VAL A 274 20.64 28.42 22.92
CA VAL A 274 19.29 28.35 22.33
C VAL A 274 19.17 29.22 21.07
N GLU A 275 19.81 30.40 21.06
CA GLU A 275 19.84 31.28 19.89
C GLU A 275 20.45 30.60 18.65
N GLN A 276 21.54 29.84 18.82
CA GLN A 276 22.12 29.05 17.73
C GLN A 276 21.15 27.97 17.22
N LEU A 277 20.39 27.33 18.11
CA LEU A 277 19.36 26.36 17.71
C LEU A 277 18.22 27.04 16.92
N GLU A 278 17.80 28.24 17.32
CA GLU A 278 16.77 29.01 16.62
C GLU A 278 17.21 29.43 15.22
N ILE A 279 18.46 29.88 15.07
CA ILE A 279 19.03 30.23 13.76
C ILE A 279 19.05 28.99 12.85
N LEU A 280 19.51 27.85 13.36
CA LEU A 280 19.55 26.60 12.59
C LEU A 280 18.14 26.15 12.19
N SER A 281 17.15 26.26 13.09
CA SER A 281 15.76 25.89 12.81
C SER A 281 15.18 26.66 11.63
N LYS A 282 15.50 27.96 11.50
CA LYS A 282 15.07 28.80 10.37
C LYS A 282 15.73 28.41 9.05
N GLY A 283 16.91 27.81 9.10
CA GLY A 283 17.67 27.33 7.93
C GLY A 283 17.31 25.91 7.48
N ILE A 284 16.36 25.24 8.11
CA ILE A 284 15.98 23.86 7.75
C ILE A 284 15.41 23.82 6.32
N HIS A 285 16.09 23.04 5.47
CA HIS A 285 15.64 22.70 4.13
C HIS A 285 14.73 21.48 4.19
N LEU A 286 13.49 21.65 3.70
CA LEU A 286 12.55 20.54 3.56
C LEU A 286 12.93 19.70 2.34
N THR A 287 12.66 18.41 2.43
CA THR A 287 12.70 17.53 1.25
C THR A 287 11.72 18.06 0.20
N PRO A 288 12.13 18.13 -1.08
CA PRO A 288 11.24 18.54 -2.16
C PRO A 288 9.88 17.83 -2.11
N GLY A 289 8.81 18.59 -2.28
CA GLY A 289 7.44 18.08 -2.23
C GLY A 289 6.87 17.79 -0.83
N ALA A 290 7.67 17.82 0.25
CA ALA A 290 7.17 17.54 1.60
C ALA A 290 6.08 18.53 2.06
N GLU A 291 6.31 19.83 1.84
CA GLU A 291 5.35 20.88 2.24
C GLU A 291 4.02 20.77 1.49
N GLU A 292 4.07 20.55 0.16
CA GLU A 292 2.87 20.36 -0.67
C GLU A 292 2.13 19.07 -0.31
N LEU A 293 2.87 17.98 -0.07
CA LEU A 293 2.32 16.69 0.33
C LEU A 293 1.56 16.82 1.65
N ILE A 294 2.18 17.37 2.69
CA ILE A 294 1.56 17.50 4.01
C ILE A 294 0.34 18.41 3.95
N ALA A 295 0.42 19.53 3.22
CA ALA A 295 -0.74 20.39 3.00
C ALA A 295 -1.88 19.65 2.28
N THR A 296 -1.57 18.74 1.36
CA THR A 296 -2.56 17.92 0.67
C THR A 296 -3.17 16.85 1.58
N LEU A 297 -2.35 16.15 2.37
CA LEU A 297 -2.79 15.18 3.37
C LEU A 297 -3.74 15.82 4.39
N ASN A 298 -3.37 17.00 4.91
CA ASN A 298 -4.21 17.77 5.83
C ASN A 298 -5.57 18.13 5.19
N ARG A 299 -5.59 18.56 3.92
CA ARG A 299 -6.84 18.86 3.19
C ARG A 299 -7.70 17.63 2.94
N MET A 300 -7.07 16.46 2.80
CA MET A 300 -7.75 15.17 2.64
C MET A 300 -8.25 14.60 3.97
N GLY A 301 -7.99 15.27 5.10
CA GLY A 301 -8.43 14.85 6.42
C GLY A 301 -7.52 13.82 7.09
N TYR A 302 -6.31 13.59 6.56
CA TYR A 302 -5.31 12.78 7.26
C TYR A 302 -4.80 13.51 8.49
N LYS A 303 -4.50 12.74 9.53
CA LYS A 303 -3.63 13.16 10.61
C LYS A 303 -2.18 12.95 10.22
N VAL A 304 -1.34 13.96 10.43
CA VAL A 304 0.06 13.90 10.02
C VAL A 304 0.97 14.04 11.24
N GLY A 305 1.93 13.12 11.36
CA GLY A 305 2.85 13.07 12.48
C GLY A 305 4.30 12.89 12.07
N VAL A 306 5.21 13.37 12.92
CA VAL A 306 6.65 13.10 12.82
C VAL A 306 7.13 12.35 14.07
N ILE A 307 7.86 11.25 13.85
CA ILE A 307 8.50 10.47 14.91
C ILE A 307 9.99 10.40 14.60
N SER A 308 10.79 11.13 15.35
CA SER A 308 12.20 11.40 15.03
C SER A 308 13.14 10.94 16.15
N GLY A 309 14.32 10.44 15.75
CA GLY A 309 15.47 10.27 16.64
C GLY A 309 16.27 11.58 16.86
N GLY A 310 15.92 12.66 16.17
CA GLY A 310 16.43 14.00 16.34
C GLY A 310 15.86 14.69 17.57
N PHE A 311 15.74 16.03 17.55
CA PHE A 311 15.41 16.82 18.74
C PHE A 311 14.08 17.56 18.67
N SER A 312 13.36 17.60 19.81
CA SER A 312 12.06 18.26 19.96
C SER A 312 12.08 19.71 19.56
N PHE A 313 13.17 20.43 19.85
CA PHE A 313 13.34 21.83 19.46
C PHE A 313 13.07 22.08 17.96
N PHE A 314 13.60 21.22 17.10
CA PHE A 314 13.46 21.35 15.64
C PHE A 314 12.14 20.77 15.14
N THR A 315 11.72 19.65 15.69
CA THR A 315 10.46 19.02 15.28
C THR A 315 9.25 19.85 15.72
N ASP A 316 9.32 20.58 16.84
CA ASP A 316 8.31 21.57 17.27
C ASP A 316 8.24 22.78 16.33
N TYR A 317 9.39 23.20 15.78
CA TYR A 317 9.43 24.21 14.73
C TYR A 317 8.72 23.70 13.46
N LEU A 318 9.03 22.46 13.04
CA LEU A 318 8.37 21.81 11.90
C LEU A 318 6.88 21.61 12.14
N LYS A 319 6.45 21.28 13.37
CA LYS A 319 5.04 21.16 13.75
C LYS A 319 4.24 22.39 13.38
N LYS A 320 4.77 23.57 13.73
CA LYS A 320 4.13 24.85 13.44
C LYS A 320 4.19 25.19 11.96
N ARG A 321 5.34 24.97 11.31
CA ARG A 321 5.54 25.28 9.88
C ARG A 321 4.63 24.45 8.97
N LEU A 322 4.50 23.16 9.27
CA LEU A 322 3.82 22.18 8.42
C LEU A 322 2.42 21.83 8.91
N ASN A 323 1.98 22.42 10.02
CA ASN A 323 0.71 22.12 10.68
C ASN A 323 0.53 20.62 10.96
N LEU A 324 1.49 20.03 11.68
CA LEU A 324 1.47 18.61 12.06
C LEU A 324 0.61 18.41 13.32
N ASP A 325 -0.13 17.30 13.37
CA ASP A 325 -0.90 16.90 14.56
C ASP A 325 0.04 16.36 15.66
N TYR A 326 0.99 15.52 15.26
CA TYR A 326 1.87 14.79 16.17
C TYR A 326 3.35 15.09 15.93
N VAL A 327 4.09 15.24 17.02
CA VAL A 327 5.55 15.30 17.00
C VAL A 327 6.08 14.57 18.22
N PHE A 328 7.01 13.65 17.98
CA PHE A 328 7.75 12.92 19.01
C PHE A 328 9.24 12.93 18.65
N ALA A 329 10.08 13.39 19.56
CA ALA A 329 11.53 13.47 19.38
C ALA A 329 12.27 13.49 20.73
N ASN A 330 13.60 13.41 20.70
CA ASN A 330 14.44 13.52 21.90
C ASN A 330 14.46 14.97 22.43
N GLU A 331 14.45 15.18 23.74
CA GLU A 331 14.55 16.53 24.31
C GLU A 331 16.01 16.83 24.73
N LEU A 332 16.61 17.89 24.19
CA LEU A 332 17.91 18.38 24.65
C LEU A 332 17.77 19.03 26.03
N ALA A 333 18.63 18.64 26.97
CA ALA A 333 18.72 19.30 28.26
C ALA A 333 19.37 20.68 28.12
N VAL A 334 18.61 21.74 28.39
CA VAL A 334 19.05 23.14 28.36
C VAL A 334 18.99 23.73 29.76
N GLU A 335 20.05 24.41 30.18
CA GLU A 335 20.15 25.15 31.44
C GLU A 335 20.71 26.55 31.15
N ASN A 336 20.08 27.60 31.70
CA ASN A 336 20.48 28.99 31.47
C ASN A 336 20.65 29.37 29.98
N GLY A 337 19.79 28.83 29.11
CA GLY A 337 19.85 29.09 27.67
C GLY A 337 20.96 28.35 26.92
N VAL A 338 21.64 27.38 27.55
CA VAL A 338 22.75 26.62 26.97
C VAL A 338 22.49 25.12 27.04
N VAL A 339 22.78 24.41 25.95
CA VAL A 339 22.72 22.95 25.85
C VAL A 339 23.78 22.34 26.76
N THR A 340 23.33 21.46 27.65
CA THR A 340 24.19 20.80 28.66
C THR A 340 24.97 19.60 28.13
N GLY A 341 24.64 19.14 26.92
CA GLY A 341 25.17 17.91 26.33
C GLY A 341 24.48 16.63 26.82
N LYS A 342 23.25 16.72 27.35
CA LYS A 342 22.45 15.58 27.80
C LYS A 342 21.09 15.57 27.11
N ILE A 343 20.48 14.38 27.03
CA ILE A 343 19.08 14.20 26.62
C ILE A 343 18.22 14.05 27.88
N LYS A 344 17.07 14.72 27.93
CA LYS A 344 16.06 14.53 28.97
C LYS A 344 15.16 13.35 28.64
N GLY A 345 14.81 12.57 29.65
CA GLY A 345 13.87 11.46 29.52
C GLY A 345 14.43 10.27 28.73
N GLY A 346 13.54 9.57 28.02
CA GLY A 346 13.86 8.41 27.20
C GLY A 346 14.32 8.79 25.79
N ILE A 347 15.16 7.95 25.19
CA ILE A 347 15.60 8.13 23.80
C ILE A 347 14.58 7.50 22.85
N VAL A 348 14.24 8.21 21.77
CA VAL A 348 13.44 7.72 20.66
C VAL A 348 14.31 6.87 19.74
N ASP A 349 14.47 5.61 20.12
CA ASP A 349 15.10 4.58 19.29
C ASP A 349 14.07 3.86 18.39
N ALA A 350 14.55 2.89 17.61
CA ALA A 350 13.71 2.17 16.67
C ALA A 350 12.50 1.50 17.31
N LYS A 351 12.69 0.86 18.46
CA LYS A 351 11.60 0.20 19.19
C LYS A 351 10.60 1.24 19.66
N ARG A 352 11.10 2.37 20.20
CA ARG A 352 10.27 3.47 20.66
C ARG A 352 9.45 4.08 19.54
N LYS A 353 9.96 4.18 18.31
CA LYS A 353 9.17 4.64 17.15
C LYS A 353 7.97 3.73 16.90
N GLY A 354 8.17 2.41 16.93
CA GLY A 354 7.08 1.43 16.81
C GLY A 354 6.05 1.54 17.94
N GLU A 355 6.48 1.74 19.19
CA GLU A 355 5.59 1.96 20.34
C GLU A 355 4.78 3.26 20.22
N ILE A 356 5.39 4.33 19.70
CA ILE A 356 4.70 5.61 19.49
C ILE A 356 3.61 5.46 18.42
N LEU A 357 3.89 4.75 17.32
CA LEU A 357 2.89 4.46 16.30
C LEU A 357 1.66 3.75 16.89
N GLN A 358 1.88 2.71 17.71
CA GLN A 358 0.80 1.98 18.39
C GLN A 358 0.00 2.92 19.30
N LYS A 359 0.68 3.75 20.08
CA LYS A 359 0.02 4.74 20.95
C LYS A 359 -0.82 5.75 20.17
N ILE A 360 -0.38 6.18 18.99
CA ILE A 360 -1.16 7.07 18.11
C ILE A 360 -2.40 6.33 17.60
N ALA A 361 -2.26 5.07 17.19
CA ALA A 361 -3.40 4.24 16.76
C ALA A 361 -4.46 4.13 17.88
N GLU A 362 -4.03 3.85 19.11
CA GLU A 362 -4.89 3.78 20.29
C GLU A 362 -5.58 5.13 20.58
N THR A 363 -4.83 6.23 20.48
CA THR A 363 -5.34 7.59 20.76
C THR A 363 -6.40 8.00 19.74
N GLU A 364 -6.22 7.65 18.46
CA GLU A 364 -7.16 7.93 17.38
C GLU A 364 -8.31 6.90 17.30
N GLY A 365 -8.21 5.78 18.02
CA GLY A 365 -9.22 4.71 17.98
C GLY A 365 -9.24 3.94 16.66
N ILE A 366 -8.08 3.80 16.00
CA ILE A 366 -7.94 3.18 14.67
C ILE A 366 -7.08 1.91 14.71
N SER A 367 -7.20 1.05 13.69
CA SER A 367 -6.23 -0.03 13.50
C SER A 367 -4.92 0.52 12.94
N VAL A 368 -3.79 -0.11 13.27
CA VAL A 368 -2.50 0.16 12.61
C VAL A 368 -2.56 -0.06 11.10
N ASP A 369 -3.50 -0.88 10.61
CA ASP A 369 -3.80 -1.05 9.18
C ASP A 369 -4.20 0.27 8.49
N GLN A 370 -4.63 1.27 9.25
CA GLN A 370 -5.02 2.60 8.76
C GLN A 370 -3.88 3.62 8.85
N ILE A 371 -2.70 3.21 9.29
CA ILE A 371 -1.51 4.06 9.41
C ILE A 371 -0.57 3.79 8.24
N VAL A 372 -0.03 4.88 7.69
CA VAL A 372 1.08 4.88 6.74
C VAL A 372 2.33 5.33 7.48
N ALA A 373 3.43 4.59 7.36
CA ALA A 373 4.73 4.98 7.91
C ALA A 373 5.74 5.22 6.79
N VAL A 374 6.51 6.30 6.90
CA VAL A 374 7.54 6.69 5.93
C VAL A 374 8.86 6.94 6.64
N GLY A 375 9.95 6.35 6.15
CA GLY A 375 11.31 6.56 6.70
C GLY A 375 12.41 6.08 5.75
N ASP A 376 13.66 6.38 6.08
CA ASP A 376 14.84 6.05 5.25
C ASP A 376 15.74 4.97 5.88
N GLY A 377 15.76 4.88 7.21
CA GLY A 377 16.83 4.22 7.94
C GLY A 377 16.43 3.01 8.78
N ALA A 378 17.43 2.29 9.27
CA ALA A 378 17.25 1.17 10.20
C ALA A 378 16.48 1.56 11.48
N ASN A 379 16.54 2.84 11.86
CA ASN A 379 15.84 3.37 13.02
C ASN A 379 14.31 3.41 12.82
N ASP A 380 13.82 3.24 11.60
CA ASP A 380 12.39 3.25 11.28
C ASP A 380 11.80 1.86 11.17
N ARG A 381 12.64 0.82 11.28
CA ARG A 381 12.26 -0.59 11.06
C ARG A 381 10.95 -0.95 11.76
N PHE A 382 10.85 -0.78 13.07
CA PHE A 382 9.65 -1.18 13.83
C PHE A 382 8.46 -0.25 13.58
N MET A 383 8.68 0.99 13.16
CA MET A 383 7.61 1.88 12.74
C MET A 383 7.01 1.40 11.41
N LEU A 384 7.85 1.00 10.45
CA LEU A 384 7.41 0.46 9.17
C LEU A 384 6.77 -0.94 9.33
N GLU A 385 7.42 -1.87 10.06
CA GLU A 385 6.89 -3.23 10.31
C GLU A 385 5.47 -3.21 10.92
N ASN A 386 5.17 -2.22 11.76
CA ASN A 386 3.89 -2.12 12.46
C ASN A 386 2.82 -1.38 11.67
N ALA A 387 3.17 -0.66 10.59
CA ALA A 387 2.22 0.14 9.83
C ALA A 387 1.44 -0.70 8.81
N GLY A 388 0.21 -0.29 8.51
CA GLY A 388 -0.58 -0.93 7.46
C GLY A 388 -0.12 -0.62 6.05
N LEU A 389 0.72 0.41 5.87
CA LEU A 389 1.42 0.71 4.64
C LEU A 389 2.78 1.32 4.98
N ALA A 390 3.86 0.62 4.64
CA ALA A 390 5.22 1.03 4.94
C ALA A 390 5.93 1.51 3.67
N ILE A 391 6.36 2.77 3.62
CA ILE A 391 7.06 3.35 2.47
C ILE A 391 8.49 3.72 2.87
N ALA A 392 9.45 3.17 2.14
CA ALA A 392 10.86 3.47 2.30
C ALA A 392 11.25 4.62 1.36
N PHE A 393 11.72 5.74 1.91
CA PHE A 393 12.11 6.93 1.16
C PHE A 393 13.64 7.02 1.09
N SER A 394 14.20 7.04 -0.12
CA SER A 394 15.64 6.95 -0.42
C SER A 394 16.40 6.00 0.54
N PRO A 395 15.94 4.75 0.68
CA PRO A 395 16.23 3.98 1.89
C PRO A 395 17.60 3.31 1.90
N LYS A 396 18.10 3.08 3.11
CA LYS A 396 19.23 2.17 3.36
C LYS A 396 18.79 0.73 3.12
N GLU A 397 19.73 -0.12 2.70
CA GLU A 397 19.47 -1.52 2.31
C GLU A 397 18.63 -2.30 3.32
N ILE A 398 18.94 -2.13 4.61
CA ILE A 398 18.25 -2.81 5.70
C ILE A 398 16.76 -2.46 5.80
N LEU A 399 16.33 -1.26 5.40
CA LEU A 399 14.94 -0.83 5.53
C LEU A 399 14.05 -1.41 4.42
N LYS A 400 14.65 -1.73 3.26
CA LYS A 400 13.91 -2.27 2.09
C LYS A 400 13.07 -3.49 2.48
N GLU A 401 13.61 -4.42 3.26
CA GLU A 401 12.91 -5.65 3.66
C GLU A 401 11.63 -5.44 4.49
N TYR A 402 11.48 -4.25 5.10
CA TYR A 402 10.38 -3.91 5.99
C TYR A 402 9.35 -2.95 5.36
N SER A 403 9.48 -2.69 4.05
CA SER A 403 8.62 -1.76 3.32
C SER A 403 7.74 -2.47 2.29
N ASP A 404 6.59 -1.87 2.02
CA ASP A 404 5.64 -2.22 0.96
C ASP A 404 5.92 -1.45 -0.35
N GLY A 405 6.63 -0.34 -0.26
CA GLY A 405 7.02 0.45 -1.42
C GLY A 405 8.26 1.29 -1.16
N MET A 406 8.88 1.71 -2.25
CA MET A 406 10.10 2.50 -2.26
C MET A 406 9.93 3.71 -3.17
N ILE A 407 10.36 4.86 -2.65
CA ILE A 407 10.50 6.11 -3.39
C ILE A 407 12.00 6.41 -3.40
N THR A 408 12.63 6.34 -4.57
CA THR A 408 14.05 6.58 -4.79
C THR A 408 14.34 8.02 -5.22
N THR A 409 13.31 8.73 -5.66
CA THR A 409 13.43 10.15 -6.01
C THR A 409 13.58 11.00 -4.75
N ASP A 410 14.41 12.04 -4.80
CA ASP A 410 14.55 13.03 -3.72
C ASP A 410 13.32 13.96 -3.58
N ASN A 411 12.13 13.45 -3.89
CA ASN A 411 10.89 14.19 -3.88
C ASN A 411 9.78 13.38 -3.22
N LEU A 412 9.31 13.86 -2.07
CA LEU A 412 8.33 13.18 -1.24
C LEU A 412 6.92 13.19 -1.85
N SER A 413 6.65 14.06 -2.83
CA SER A 413 5.33 14.18 -3.46
C SER A 413 4.85 12.87 -4.11
N GLY A 414 5.77 11.97 -4.48
CA GLY A 414 5.45 10.66 -5.03
C GLY A 414 4.57 9.80 -4.12
N LEU A 415 4.67 10.00 -2.79
CA LEU A 415 3.88 9.27 -1.81
C LEU A 415 2.38 9.32 -2.10
N ARG A 416 1.87 10.46 -2.61
CA ARG A 416 0.44 10.65 -2.88
C ARG A 416 -0.15 9.57 -3.79
N TYR A 417 0.64 9.05 -4.73
CA TYR A 417 0.16 8.03 -5.68
C TYR A 417 0.14 6.62 -5.08
N PHE A 418 0.82 6.40 -3.94
CA PHE A 418 0.78 5.12 -3.23
C PHE A 418 -0.38 5.05 -2.22
N LEU A 419 -1.07 6.16 -1.98
CA LEU A 419 -2.19 6.26 -1.05
C LEU A 419 -3.56 5.93 -1.68
N GLY A 420 -3.60 5.63 -2.98
CA GLY A 420 -4.83 5.54 -3.77
C GLY A 420 -5.33 6.92 -4.18
#